data_AF-U2IQG6-F1
#
_entry.id   AF-U2IQG6-F1
#
_cell.length_a   1.000
_cell.length_b   1.000
_cell.length_c   1.000
_cell.angle_alpha   90.00
_cell.angle_beta   90.00
_cell.angle_gamma   90.00
#
_symmetry.space_group_name_H-M   'P 1'
#
loop_
_entity.id
_entity.type
_entity.pdbx_description
1 polymer ?
#
loop_
_entity_poly.entity_id
_entity_poly.type
_entity_poly.pdbx_seq_one_letter_code
_entity_poly.pdbx_strand_id
1 'polypeptide(L)'
;MSSEGKKQKEILIRREGAVSYDNDNLYCNGVKIPKMEGDTRCVEDRVMAEKQVFYDAFFRQPFKHIVVLAAAGTSLDNGSNKGKTRDGLWKEGEETIENLCKILWTSETEKSKRIKDEKDIEALLSHVLLVEKADEEKALKLKPLRE
;
A
#
# COMPACT_ATOMS: atom_id res chain seq x y z
N MET A 1 20.47 47.97 -5.08
CA MET A 1 20.43 46.93 -4.04
C MET A 1 19.01 46.39 -4.00
N SER A 2 18.78 45.19 -4.52
CA SER A 2 17.52 44.48 -4.32
C SER A 2 17.87 43.19 -3.61
N SER A 3 17.64 43.16 -2.29
CA SER A 3 17.72 41.93 -1.53
C SER A 3 16.47 41.11 -1.85
N GLU A 4 16.50 40.40 -2.98
CA GLU A 4 15.68 39.20 -3.14
C GLU A 4 16.15 38.23 -2.06
N GLY A 5 15.52 38.30 -0.88
CA GLY A 5 15.80 37.38 0.21
C GLY A 5 15.71 35.96 -0.31
N LYS A 6 16.78 35.17 -0.10
CA LYS A 6 16.87 33.76 -0.49
C LYS A 6 15.55 33.07 -0.14
N LYS A 7 14.73 32.81 -1.15
CA LYS A 7 13.36 32.33 -0.97
C LYS A 7 13.43 30.82 -0.70
N GLN A 8 13.54 30.47 0.58
CA GLN A 8 13.53 29.08 1.03
C GLN A 8 12.21 28.43 0.63
N LYS A 9 12.30 27.32 -0.10
CA LYS A 9 11.15 26.48 -0.46
C LYS A 9 11.07 25.33 0.53
N GLU A 10 9.88 25.03 1.03
CA GLU A 10 9.66 23.94 1.97
C GLU A 10 8.62 22.97 1.43
N ILE A 11 8.93 21.69 1.56
CA ILE A 11 8.05 20.57 1.28
C ILE A 11 7.81 19.87 2.61
N LEU A 12 6.59 20.01 3.13
CA LEU A 12 6.17 19.28 4.31
C LEU A 12 5.98 17.80 3.97
N ILE A 13 6.70 16.92 4.68
CA ILE A 13 6.63 15.48 4.53
C ILE A 13 6.13 14.86 5.86
N ARG A 14 4.83 15.02 6.14
CA ARG A 14 3.99 14.52 7.27
C ARG A 14 4.62 14.17 8.65
N ARG A 15 3.80 14.42 9.68
CA ARG A 15 3.96 14.19 11.13
C ARG A 15 5.19 14.82 11.80
N GLU A 16 6.41 14.66 11.30
CA GLU A 16 7.62 15.32 11.85
C GLU A 16 8.76 15.51 10.81
N GLY A 17 8.50 15.25 9.53
CA GLY A 17 9.47 15.42 8.44
C GLY A 17 9.19 16.66 7.60
N ALA A 18 10.20 17.48 7.36
CA ALA A 18 10.17 18.58 6.41
C ALA A 18 11.47 18.59 5.60
N VAL A 19 11.35 18.65 4.28
CA VAL A 19 12.48 18.90 3.39
C VAL A 19 12.38 20.36 2.96
N SER A 20 13.38 21.17 3.28
CA SER A 20 13.47 22.54 2.77
C SER A 20 14.74 22.71 1.96
N TYR A 21 14.72 23.68 1.04
CA TYR A 21 15.86 23.93 0.17
C TYR A 21 15.89 25.39 -0.29
N ASP A 22 17.10 25.86 -0.58
CA ASP A 22 17.37 27.11 -1.27
C ASP A 22 18.12 26.80 -2.59
N ASN A 23 18.63 27.82 -3.28
CA ASN A 23 19.32 27.62 -4.56
C ASN A 23 20.62 26.80 -4.43
N ASP A 24 21.21 26.76 -3.22
CA ASP A 24 22.53 26.20 -2.96
C ASP A 24 22.48 24.95 -2.06
N ASN A 25 21.46 24.84 -1.20
CA ASN A 25 21.43 23.91 -0.08
C ASN A 25 20.10 23.18 0.06
N LEU A 26 20.21 21.95 0.58
CA LEU A 26 19.12 21.08 0.98
C LEU A 26 19.15 20.90 2.49
N TYR A 27 17.98 20.85 3.12
CA TYR A 27 17.82 20.68 4.56
C TYR A 27 16.71 19.67 4.84
N CYS A 28 16.94 18.77 5.80
CA CYS A 28 15.92 17.91 6.38
C CYS A 28 15.73 18.30 7.85
N ASN A 29 14.50 18.65 8.22
CA ASN A 29 14.15 19.12 9.58
C ASN A 29 15.07 20.26 10.07
N GLY A 30 15.44 21.18 9.16
CA GLY A 30 16.34 22.29 9.44
C GLY A 30 17.83 21.94 9.46
N VAL A 31 18.20 20.65 9.34
CA VAL A 31 19.60 20.20 9.28
C VAL A 31 20.06 20.14 7.83
N LYS A 32 21.15 20.85 7.50
CA LYS A 32 21.72 20.87 6.15
C LYS A 32 22.24 19.49 5.75
N ILE A 33 21.82 19.01 4.59
CA ILE A 33 22.31 17.76 3.98
C ILE A 33 23.53 18.07 3.12
N PRO A 34 24.72 17.54 3.47
CA PRO A 34 25.94 17.76 2.70
C PRO A 34 25.82 17.13 1.30
N LYS A 35 26.46 17.75 0.32
CA LYS A 35 26.60 17.18 -1.02
C LYS A 35 27.75 16.17 -0.95
N MET A 36 27.48 14.91 -1.28
CA MET A 36 28.52 13.88 -1.30
C MET A 36 29.51 14.16 -2.43
N GLU A 37 30.76 13.78 -2.22
CA GLU A 37 31.82 13.91 -3.22
C GLU A 37 31.45 13.11 -4.48
N GLY A 38 31.48 13.75 -5.64
CA GLY A 38 31.07 13.16 -6.92
C GLY A 38 29.57 13.25 -7.26
N ASP A 39 28.72 13.76 -6.36
CA ASP A 39 27.31 14.03 -6.67
C ASP A 39 27.21 15.25 -7.61
N THR A 40 26.75 15.07 -8.85
CA THR A 40 26.60 16.15 -9.83
C THR A 40 25.19 16.73 -9.88
N ARG A 41 24.24 16.18 -9.13
CA ARG A 41 22.82 16.57 -9.16
C ARG A 41 22.61 18.02 -8.71
N CYS A 42 21.60 18.67 -9.30
CA CYS A 42 21.11 19.97 -8.84
C CYS A 42 20.34 19.82 -7.51
N VAL A 43 20.01 20.93 -6.86
CA VAL A 43 19.31 20.89 -5.56
C VAL A 43 17.92 20.28 -5.71
N GLU A 44 17.20 20.59 -6.79
CA GLU A 44 15.87 20.05 -7.08
C GLU A 44 15.87 18.52 -7.21
N ASP A 45 16.83 17.96 -7.93
CA ASP A 45 16.96 16.50 -8.08
C ASP A 45 17.26 15.83 -6.74
N ARG A 46 18.07 16.48 -5.90
CA ARG A 46 18.38 16.00 -4.54
C ARG A 46 17.15 16.06 -3.63
N VAL A 47 16.34 17.12 -3.72
CA VAL A 47 15.05 17.23 -3.01
C VAL A 47 14.12 16.07 -3.39
N MET A 48 14.01 15.76 -4.68
CA MET A 48 13.17 14.67 -5.16
C MET A 48 13.67 13.30 -4.70
N ALA A 49 14.99 13.10 -4.68
CA ALA A 49 15.60 11.89 -4.15
C ALA A 49 15.28 11.70 -2.65
N GLU A 50 15.41 12.75 -1.82
CA GLU A 50 15.09 12.65 -0.39
C GLU A 50 13.60 12.41 -0.13
N LYS A 51 12.72 13.04 -0.93
CA LYS A 51 11.28 12.75 -0.89
C LYS A 51 11.00 11.29 -1.21
N GLN A 52 11.70 10.71 -2.19
CA GLN A 52 11.56 9.30 -2.53
C GLN A 52 12.07 8.40 -1.40
N VAL A 53 13.21 8.71 -0.78
CA VAL A 53 13.75 7.97 0.38
C VAL A 53 12.75 7.95 1.53
N PHE A 54 12.14 9.10 1.85
CA PHE A 54 11.10 9.14 2.88
C PHE A 54 9.90 8.26 2.53
N TYR A 55 9.36 8.37 1.30
CA TYR A 55 8.20 7.57 0.92
C TYR A 55 8.51 6.09 0.85
N ASP A 56 9.68 5.72 0.36
CA ASP A 56 10.17 4.35 0.40
C ASP A 56 10.20 3.85 1.84
N ALA A 57 10.76 4.62 2.78
CA ALA A 57 10.79 4.23 4.19
C ALA A 57 9.39 4.15 4.79
N PHE A 58 8.52 5.14 4.52
CA PHE A 58 7.17 5.25 5.10
C PHE A 58 6.20 4.19 4.56
N PHE A 59 6.17 3.97 3.24
CA PHE A 59 5.30 2.98 2.62
C PHE A 59 5.84 1.55 2.71
N ARG A 60 7.17 1.37 2.86
CA ARG A 60 7.76 0.05 3.15
C ARG A 60 7.82 -0.25 4.65
N GLN A 61 7.31 0.62 5.53
CA GLN A 61 7.07 0.20 6.91
C GLN A 61 6.17 -1.04 6.87
N PRO A 62 6.51 -2.12 7.60
CA PRO A 62 5.64 -3.28 7.69
C PRO A 62 4.38 -2.82 8.43
N PHE A 63 3.42 -2.30 7.68
CA PHE A 63 2.05 -2.22 8.12
C PHE A 63 1.62 -3.66 8.30
N LYS A 64 1.81 -4.18 9.51
CA LYS A 64 1.54 -5.57 9.86
C LYS A 64 0.14 -5.97 9.37
N HIS A 65 -0.79 -5.01 9.29
CA HIS A 65 -2.17 -5.17 8.83
C HIS A 65 -2.70 -4.00 7.98
N ILE A 66 -2.01 -3.54 6.94
CA ILE A 66 -2.70 -2.76 5.88
C ILE A 66 -2.81 -3.62 4.63
N VAL A 67 -4.00 -4.17 4.40
CA VAL A 67 -4.42 -4.60 3.06
C VAL A 67 -5.10 -3.39 2.44
N VAL A 68 -4.37 -2.66 1.60
CA VAL A 68 -5.00 -1.64 0.75
C VAL A 68 -5.67 -2.40 -0.40
N LEU A 69 -6.98 -2.60 -0.32
CA LEU A 69 -7.80 -3.01 -1.48
C LEU A 69 -8.02 -1.79 -2.38
N ALA A 70 -6.91 -1.22 -2.89
CA ALA A 70 -6.98 -0.23 -3.93
C ALA A 70 -7.21 -0.97 -5.24
N ALA A 71 -8.33 -0.64 -5.91
CA ALA A 71 -8.74 -1.11 -7.23
C ALA A 71 -9.48 -2.46 -7.32
N ALA A 72 -10.50 -2.69 -6.50
CA ALA A 72 -11.65 -3.50 -6.95
C ALA A 72 -12.67 -2.68 -7.77
N GLY A 73 -12.55 -1.33 -7.80
CA GLY A 73 -13.47 -0.43 -8.48
C GLY A 73 -12.91 0.36 -9.68
N THR A 74 -11.59 0.37 -9.91
CA THR A 74 -10.95 1.29 -10.90
C THR A 74 -10.28 0.59 -12.09
N SER A 75 -10.30 -0.75 -12.15
CA SER A 75 -9.58 -1.51 -13.19
C SER A 75 -10.40 -1.75 -14.48
N LEU A 76 -11.71 -1.47 -14.47
CA LEU A 76 -12.58 -1.68 -15.64
C LEU A 76 -12.22 -0.78 -16.84
N ASP A 77 -11.48 0.31 -16.62
CA ASP A 77 -11.18 1.33 -17.64
C ASP A 77 -9.71 1.34 -18.11
N ASN A 78 -8.95 0.26 -17.85
CA ASN A 78 -7.54 0.13 -18.25
C ASN A 78 -7.33 -0.28 -19.73
N GLY A 79 -8.12 0.29 -20.65
CA GLY A 79 -7.95 0.05 -22.09
C GLY A 79 -8.20 -1.41 -22.51
N SER A 80 -7.25 -2.04 -23.22
CA SER A 80 -7.35 -3.44 -23.67
C SER A 80 -7.15 -4.47 -22.57
N ASN A 81 -6.54 -4.09 -21.44
CA ASN A 81 -6.30 -4.94 -20.28
C ASN A 81 -7.26 -4.56 -19.14
N LYS A 82 -8.57 -4.63 -19.43
CA LYS A 82 -9.60 -4.35 -18.44
C LYS A 82 -9.49 -5.33 -17.29
N GLY A 83 -9.47 -4.82 -16.07
CA GLY A 83 -9.68 -5.63 -14.90
C GLY A 83 -11.12 -6.11 -14.80
N LYS A 84 -11.40 -6.92 -13.79
CA LYS A 84 -12.68 -7.60 -13.62
C LYS A 84 -13.54 -6.87 -12.59
N THR A 85 -14.85 -6.91 -12.79
CA THR A 85 -15.80 -6.55 -11.73
C THR A 85 -15.61 -7.48 -10.54
N ARG A 86 -16.13 -7.11 -9.37
CA ARG A 86 -16.19 -8.02 -8.21
C ARG A 86 -16.74 -9.40 -8.57
N ASP A 87 -17.84 -9.44 -9.32
CA ASP A 87 -18.44 -10.69 -9.78
C ASP A 87 -17.52 -11.46 -10.74
N GLY A 88 -16.79 -10.76 -11.60
CA GLY A 88 -15.80 -11.35 -12.51
C GLY A 88 -14.60 -11.93 -11.76
N LEU A 89 -14.10 -11.25 -10.73
CA LEU A 89 -13.05 -11.75 -9.84
C LEU A 89 -13.53 -12.96 -9.05
N TRP A 90 -14.76 -12.90 -8.52
CA TRP A 90 -15.37 -14.01 -7.80
C TRP A 90 -15.46 -15.25 -8.69
N LYS A 91 -15.92 -15.08 -9.94
CA LYS A 91 -16.05 -16.18 -10.90
C LYS A 91 -14.69 -16.75 -11.31
N GLU A 92 -13.69 -15.90 -11.52
CA GLU A 92 -12.33 -16.38 -11.84
C GLU A 92 -11.70 -17.16 -10.68
N GLY A 93 -11.90 -16.69 -9.45
CA GLY A 93 -11.34 -17.31 -8.26
C GLY A 93 -12.26 -18.35 -7.60
N GLU A 94 -13.33 -18.80 -8.26
CA GLU A 94 -14.40 -19.59 -7.65
C GLU A 94 -13.87 -20.85 -6.95
N GLU A 95 -13.01 -21.61 -7.62
CA GLU A 95 -12.40 -22.82 -7.05
C GLU A 95 -11.56 -22.53 -5.79
N THR A 96 -10.71 -21.49 -5.86
CA THR A 96 -9.90 -21.05 -4.71
C THR A 96 -10.79 -20.58 -3.57
N ILE A 97 -11.81 -19.80 -3.87
CA ILE A 97 -12.79 -19.29 -2.90
C ILE A 97 -13.51 -20.46 -2.22
N GLU A 98 -13.97 -21.46 -2.97
CA GLU A 98 -14.59 -22.66 -2.40
C GLU A 98 -13.65 -23.41 -1.46
N ASN A 99 -12.39 -23.59 -1.86
CA ASN A 99 -11.38 -24.26 -1.04
C ASN A 99 -11.08 -23.48 0.24
N LEU A 100 -10.96 -22.15 0.16
CA LEU A 100 -10.86 -21.28 1.33
C LEU A 100 -12.08 -21.46 2.25
N CYS A 101 -13.29 -21.41 1.69
CA CYS A 101 -14.54 -21.55 2.46
C CYS A 101 -14.61 -22.88 3.22
N LYS A 102 -14.18 -23.99 2.60
CA LYS A 102 -14.14 -25.32 3.25
C LYS A 102 -13.19 -25.35 4.46
N ILE A 103 -12.08 -24.61 4.41
CA ILE A 103 -11.12 -24.54 5.53
C ILE A 103 -11.63 -23.59 6.62
N LEU A 104 -12.20 -22.46 6.24
CA LEU A 104 -12.68 -21.44 7.17
C LEU A 104 -13.88 -21.92 7.97
N TRP A 105 -14.86 -22.54 7.30
CA TRP A 105 -16.18 -22.82 7.85
C TRP A 105 -16.41 -24.32 8.00
N THR A 106 -16.41 -24.79 9.25
CA THR A 106 -16.82 -26.15 9.61
C THR A 106 -18.32 -26.36 9.43
N SER A 107 -19.10 -25.28 9.53
CA SER A 107 -20.54 -25.26 9.31
C SER A 107 -20.95 -23.91 8.74
N GLU A 108 -22.07 -23.89 8.01
CA GLU A 108 -22.60 -22.67 7.45
C GLU A 108 -23.25 -21.79 8.53
N THR A 109 -22.94 -20.50 8.50
CA THR A 109 -23.47 -19.45 9.38
C THR A 109 -24.13 -18.37 8.53
N GLU A 110 -24.97 -17.52 9.14
CA GLU A 110 -25.58 -16.39 8.41
C GLU A 110 -24.52 -15.44 7.82
N LYS A 111 -23.39 -15.27 8.50
CA LYS A 111 -22.26 -14.49 7.97
C LYS A 111 -21.64 -15.14 6.74
N SER A 112 -21.44 -16.45 6.74
CA SER A 112 -20.84 -17.14 5.59
C SER A 112 -21.78 -17.19 4.39
N LYS A 113 -23.10 -17.32 4.61
CA LYS A 113 -24.11 -17.23 3.55
C LYS A 113 -24.07 -15.87 2.88
N ARG A 114 -24.15 -14.80 3.68
CA ARG A 114 -24.09 -13.43 3.17
C ARG A 114 -22.84 -13.17 2.32
N ILE A 115 -21.67 -13.63 2.79
CA ILE A 115 -20.40 -13.48 2.05
C ILE A 115 -20.49 -14.15 0.67
N LYS A 116 -21.06 -15.35 0.59
CA LYS A 116 -21.22 -16.09 -0.68
C LYS A 116 -22.26 -15.43 -1.58
N ASP A 117 -23.45 -15.14 -1.05
CA ASP A 117 -24.59 -14.63 -1.81
C ASP A 117 -24.30 -13.25 -2.39
N GLU A 118 -23.64 -12.38 -1.61
CA GLU A 118 -23.29 -11.02 -2.02
C GLU A 118 -21.95 -10.95 -2.78
N LYS A 119 -21.23 -12.09 -2.89
CA LYS A 119 -19.88 -12.18 -3.47
C LYS A 119 -18.92 -11.17 -2.85
N ASP A 120 -18.98 -11.03 -1.53
CA ASP A 120 -18.23 -10.05 -0.75
C ASP A 120 -16.79 -10.55 -0.52
N ILE A 121 -15.94 -10.27 -1.51
CA ILE A 121 -14.51 -10.63 -1.50
C ILE A 121 -13.81 -9.98 -0.30
N GLU A 122 -14.15 -8.75 0.03
CA GLU A 122 -13.57 -7.99 1.13
C GLU A 122 -13.84 -8.64 2.48
N ALA A 123 -15.08 -9.07 2.73
CA ALA A 123 -15.45 -9.78 3.94
C ALA A 123 -14.84 -11.18 4.01
N LEU A 124 -14.73 -11.89 2.88
CA LEU A 124 -14.04 -13.17 2.80
C LEU A 124 -12.55 -13.03 3.19
N LEU A 125 -11.83 -12.09 2.55
CA LEU A 125 -10.42 -11.82 2.82
C LEU A 125 -10.19 -11.40 4.27
N SER A 126 -11.06 -10.54 4.81
CA SER A 126 -11.00 -10.14 6.22
C SER A 126 -11.15 -11.33 7.17
N HIS A 127 -11.99 -12.30 6.82
CA HIS A 127 -12.17 -13.51 7.62
C HIS A 127 -10.95 -14.45 7.53
N VAL A 128 -10.38 -14.64 6.33
CA VAL A 128 -9.14 -15.40 6.14
C VAL A 128 -8.03 -14.85 7.03
N LEU A 129 -7.80 -13.53 6.98
CA LEU A 129 -6.76 -12.87 7.78
C LEU A 129 -6.99 -12.97 9.29
N LEU A 130 -8.25 -12.98 9.73
CA LEU A 130 -8.60 -13.17 11.14
C LEU A 130 -8.27 -14.59 11.58
N VAL A 131 -8.69 -15.59 10.80
CA VAL A 131 -8.45 -17.01 11.11
C VAL A 131 -6.96 -17.32 11.11
N GLU A 132 -6.19 -16.82 10.14
CA GLU A 132 -4.74 -17.01 10.09
C GLU A 132 -4.01 -16.50 11.36
N LYS A 133 -4.57 -15.50 12.05
CA LYS A 133 -4.00 -14.97 13.29
C LYS A 133 -4.49 -15.68 14.55
N ALA A 134 -5.69 -16.26 14.49
CA ALA A 134 -6.36 -16.83 15.65
C ALA A 134 -6.18 -18.36 15.74
N ASP A 135 -5.90 -19.02 14.63
CA ASP A 135 -5.87 -20.48 14.50
C ASP A 135 -4.67 -20.91 13.63
N GLU A 136 -3.60 -21.38 14.29
CA GLU A 136 -2.35 -21.78 13.63
C GLU A 136 -2.53 -22.98 12.70
N GLU A 137 -3.40 -23.94 13.05
CA GLU A 137 -3.66 -25.12 12.22
C GLU A 137 -4.37 -24.74 10.92
N LYS A 138 -5.38 -23.87 10.99
CA LYS A 138 -6.02 -23.34 9.80
C LYS A 138 -5.08 -22.44 9.01
N ALA A 139 -4.23 -21.64 9.67
CA ALA A 139 -3.24 -20.82 9.00
C ALA A 139 -2.30 -21.64 8.11
N LEU A 140 -1.82 -22.80 8.60
CA LEU A 140 -0.98 -23.72 7.83
C LEU A 140 -1.68 -24.26 6.58
N LYS A 141 -2.99 -24.50 6.64
CA LYS A 141 -3.80 -24.97 5.51
C LYS A 141 -4.14 -23.87 4.51
N LEU A 142 -4.24 -22.62 4.97
CA LEU A 142 -4.59 -21.46 4.14
C LEU A 142 -3.39 -20.91 3.34
N LYS A 143 -2.17 -20.96 3.89
CA LYS A 143 -0.95 -20.43 3.23
C LYS A 143 -0.74 -20.91 1.78
N PRO A 144 -0.84 -22.22 1.46
CA PRO A 144 -0.60 -22.70 0.09
C PRO A 144 -1.62 -22.22 -0.94
N LEU A 145 -2.80 -21.76 -0.52
CA LEU A 145 -3.85 -21.27 -1.42
C LEU A 145 -3.64 -19.81 -1.84
N ARG A 146 -2.55 -19.18 -1.40
CA ARG A 146 -2.19 -17.78 -1.66
C ARG A 146 -0.92 -17.61 -2.49
N GLU A 147 -0.15 -18.69 -2.69
CA GLU A 147 1.10 -18.74 -3.46
C GLU A 147 0.83 -19.22 -4.89
#